data_AF-A0A3N5KIU4-F1
#
_entry.id   AF-A0A3N5KIU4-F1
#
_cell.length_a   1.000
_cell.length_b   1.000
_cell.length_c   1.000
_cell.angle_alpha   90.00
_cell.angle_beta   90.00
_cell.angle_gamma   90.00
#
_symmetry.space_group_name_H-M   'P 1'
#
loop_
_entity.id
_entity.type
_entity.pdbx_description
1 polymer ?
#
loop_
_entity_poly.entity_id
_entity_poly.type
_entity_poly.pdbx_seq_one_letter_code
_entity_poly.pdbx_strand_id
1 'polypeptide(L)'
;EETKANVGEVIAELERYDPERSPELFERLRVAFAGYPGARILLEPYQNGPPINAPIEVAIVGPDLDTLRDLASRAEAIIAAVPGTRDVDNPLQRLRTDIDLNIDTQKAALLGVAPVEVDRTVRAAVAGLGAGRFREPDGDEYDITLRLPMQGRPTLDSLDLIDVSSASGKPVPLRQIASPGFAAAPSLVLRRDREREAVITAHPQAGYNTGKVTRAVFAALEALPLPDGYALRAGGEVEAREESFGGIGTAVLVAVFGILAVLILEFGSFRSTLIVAGVIPLGVAGALFALLVTGYTLSFTATIGLVALIGIQIKNSILLVDFSNQLRAEGVPLEEAIVRAGEIRFLPILLTSATAIGGLLPLAVQGSGLYSPLAIAIIGGLVASTLLGGIVTPVMYRLLPPEVERKGTEIRGPRTVEEAPGPEPRGTP
;
A
#
# COMPACT_ATOMS: atom_id res chain seq x y z
N GLU A 1 -10.91 -7.99 20.56
CA GLU A 1 -9.48 -7.74 20.82
C GLU A 1 -9.11 -8.45 22.11
N GLU A 2 -8.21 -9.42 22.03
CA GLU A 2 -7.70 -10.08 23.22
C GLU A 2 -6.70 -9.11 23.87
N THR A 3 -7.13 -8.45 24.95
CA THR A 3 -6.32 -7.47 25.69
C THR A 3 -5.13 -8.23 26.30
N LYS A 4 -3.98 -8.22 25.61
CA LYS A 4 -2.76 -8.85 26.11
C LYS A 4 -2.33 -8.08 27.35
N ALA A 5 -2.19 -8.77 28.49
CA ALA A 5 -1.86 -8.16 29.77
C ALA A 5 -0.50 -7.43 29.81
N ASN A 6 0.33 -7.60 28.78
CA ASN A 6 1.67 -7.04 28.64
C ASN A 6 1.81 -6.07 27.45
N VAL A 7 0.70 -5.65 26.83
CA VAL A 7 0.70 -4.68 25.73
C VAL A 7 -0.18 -3.51 26.11
N GLY A 8 0.31 -2.29 25.87
CA GLY A 8 -0.45 -1.06 26.04
C GLY A 8 -0.20 -0.14 24.86
N GLU A 9 -1.25 0.52 24.39
CA GLU A 9 -1.19 1.49 23.31
C GLU A 9 -1.51 2.88 23.88
N VAL A 10 -0.69 3.86 23.52
CA VAL A 10 -0.89 5.26 23.89
C VAL A 10 -0.87 6.07 22.62
N ILE A 11 -2.02 6.68 22.30
CA ILE A 11 -2.15 7.60 21.19
C ILE A 11 -1.75 8.98 21.69
N ALA A 12 -0.74 9.58 21.06
CA ALA A 12 -0.29 10.93 21.34
C ALA A 12 -0.42 11.80 20.09
N GLU A 13 -0.97 13.00 20.26
CA GLU A 13 -1.10 13.99 19.20
C GLU A 13 -0.08 15.11 19.41
N LEU A 14 0.62 15.50 18.34
CA LEU A 14 1.53 16.64 18.37
C LEU A 14 0.75 17.93 18.10
N GLU A 15 0.98 18.97 18.90
CA GLU A 15 0.38 20.30 18.66
C GLU A 15 0.73 20.87 17.28
N ARG A 16 1.92 20.54 16.77
CA ARG A 16 2.36 20.91 15.42
C ARG A 16 3.37 19.89 14.88
N TYR A 17 3.15 19.43 13.65
CA TYR A 17 4.10 18.60 12.90
C TYR A 17 4.97 19.49 12.00
N ASP A 18 6.28 19.32 12.08
CA ASP A 18 7.26 19.98 11.23
C ASP A 18 8.10 18.90 10.53
N PRO A 19 8.04 18.80 9.18
CA PRO A 19 8.77 17.78 8.44
C PRO A 19 10.28 17.75 8.67
N GLU A 20 10.89 18.86 9.06
CA GLU A 20 12.34 18.95 9.31
C GLU A 20 12.68 18.66 10.78
N ARG A 21 11.85 19.12 11.73
CA ARG A 21 12.17 19.06 13.17
C ARG A 21 11.50 17.92 13.93
N SER A 22 10.32 17.48 13.51
CA SER A 22 9.59 16.38 14.16
C SER A 22 10.36 15.04 14.11
N PRO A 23 11.09 14.70 13.03
CA PRO A 23 11.93 13.49 13.03
C PRO A 23 12.99 13.48 14.14
N GLU A 24 13.62 14.62 14.43
CA GLU A 24 14.60 14.73 15.53
C GLU A 24 13.96 14.55 16.90
N LEU A 25 12.74 15.07 17.09
CA LEU A 25 11.97 14.85 18.32
C LEU A 25 11.72 13.36 18.55
N PHE A 26 11.35 12.63 17.50
CA PHE A 26 11.12 11.19 17.60
C PHE A 26 12.39 10.43 18.00
N GLU A 27 13.55 10.80 17.46
CA GLU A 27 14.82 10.19 17.89
C GLU A 27 15.15 10.51 19.36
N ARG A 28 14.93 11.74 19.82
CA ARG A 28 15.11 12.07 21.26
C ARG A 28 14.19 11.25 22.16
N LEU A 29 12.92 11.10 21.78
CA LEU A 29 11.95 10.29 22.54
C LEU A 29 12.35 8.82 22.54
N ARG A 30 12.80 8.27 21.42
CA ARG A 30 13.30 6.89 21.35
C ARG A 30 14.46 6.66 22.31
N VAL A 31 15.44 7.57 22.36
CA VAL A 31 16.57 7.47 23.31
C VAL A 31 16.08 7.54 24.76
N ALA A 32 15.14 8.44 25.06
CA ALA A 32 14.57 8.54 26.40
C ALA A 32 13.80 7.27 26.81
N PHE A 33 13.02 6.71 25.88
CA PHE A 33 12.22 5.50 26.13
C PHE A 33 13.05 4.22 26.18
N ALA A 34 14.19 4.16 25.50
CA ALA A 34 15.14 3.06 25.60
C ALA A 34 15.71 2.89 27.03
N GLY A 35 15.62 3.92 27.87
CA GLY A 35 16.09 3.87 29.26
C GLY A 35 15.18 3.11 30.23
N TYR A 36 13.96 2.70 29.84
CA TYR A 36 13.03 2.00 30.73
C TYR A 36 13.32 0.49 30.75
N PRO A 37 13.81 -0.08 31.87
CA PRO A 37 14.10 -1.50 31.95
C PRO A 37 12.81 -2.32 31.90
N GLY A 38 12.82 -3.42 31.16
CA GLY A 38 11.69 -4.37 31.09
C GLY A 38 10.50 -3.91 30.23
N ALA A 39 10.57 -2.72 29.61
CA ALA A 39 9.57 -2.23 28.69
C ALA A 39 10.17 -2.00 27.30
N ARG A 40 9.51 -2.51 26.26
CA ARG A 40 9.82 -2.19 24.87
C ARG A 40 8.82 -1.15 24.40
N ILE A 41 9.26 0.10 24.28
CA ILE A 41 8.43 1.21 23.87
C ILE A 41 8.76 1.54 22.42
N LEU A 42 7.83 1.24 21.52
CA LEU A 42 7.95 1.54 20.10
C LEU A 42 7.26 2.87 19.81
N LEU A 43 7.95 3.75 19.09
CA LEU A 43 7.40 5.03 18.65
C LEU A 43 7.10 4.96 17.15
N GLU A 44 5.82 4.78 16.85
CA GLU A 44 5.31 4.60 15.49
C GLU A 44 4.56 5.87 15.05
N PRO A 45 5.10 6.65 14.09
CA PRO A 45 4.34 7.74 13.52
C PRO A 45 3.18 7.16 12.71
N TYR A 46 2.03 7.85 12.74
CA TYR A 46 0.88 7.46 11.93
C TYR A 46 1.25 7.44 10.43
N GLN A 47 0.98 6.32 9.77
CA GLN A 47 1.22 6.14 8.34
C GLN A 47 -0.12 6.00 7.61
N ASN A 48 -0.29 6.76 6.53
CA ASN A 48 -1.42 6.59 5.62
C ASN A 48 -1.08 5.50 4.59
N GLY A 49 -1.88 4.45 4.52
CA GLY A 49 -1.72 3.38 3.55
C GLY A 49 -2.37 2.07 4.01
N PRO A 50 -2.20 0.99 3.23
CA PRO A 50 -2.52 -0.35 3.69
C PRO A 50 -1.79 -0.64 5.02
N PRO A 51 -2.44 -1.28 6.00
CA PRO A 51 -1.78 -1.63 7.25
C PRO A 51 -0.63 -2.61 6.95
N ILE A 52 0.58 -2.23 7.35
CA ILE A 52 1.75 -3.11 7.35
C ILE A 52 2.22 -3.30 8.80
N ASN A 53 2.68 -4.51 9.15
CA ASN A 53 3.15 -4.78 10.51
C ASN A 53 4.44 -4.02 10.82
N ALA A 54 5.38 -3.98 9.86
CA ALA A 54 6.61 -3.21 9.94
C ALA A 54 7.15 -2.90 8.54
N PRO A 55 7.99 -1.86 8.37
CA PRO A 55 8.60 -1.54 7.09
C PRO A 55 9.50 -2.67 6.54
N ILE A 56 10.25 -3.33 7.43
CA ILE A 56 11.09 -4.49 7.10
C ILE A 56 10.50 -5.70 7.81
N GLU A 57 10.10 -6.71 7.05
CA GLU A 57 9.57 -7.95 7.58
C GLU A 57 10.22 -9.13 6.83
N VAL A 58 10.70 -10.10 7.60
CA VAL A 58 11.30 -11.33 7.12
C VAL A 58 10.51 -12.48 7.70
N ALA A 59 9.88 -13.27 6.85
CA ALA A 59 9.18 -14.48 7.26
C ALA A 59 10.04 -15.71 6.91
N ILE A 60 10.26 -16.58 7.90
CA ILE A 60 10.84 -17.91 7.69
C ILE A 60 9.69 -18.90 7.75
N VAL A 61 9.47 -19.62 6.65
CA VAL A 61 8.37 -20.58 6.54
C VAL A 61 8.91 -21.98 6.66
N GLY A 62 8.22 -22.85 7.40
CA GLY A 62 8.66 -24.23 7.60
C GLY A 62 7.70 -25.08 8.43
N PRO A 63 7.90 -26.41 8.47
CA PRO A 63 6.99 -27.34 9.12
C PRO A 63 7.17 -27.41 10.65
N ASP A 64 8.40 -27.37 11.15
CA ASP A 64 8.71 -27.60 12.57
C ASP A 64 8.96 -26.29 13.34
N LEU A 65 8.31 -26.14 14.50
CA LEU A 65 8.34 -24.91 15.30
C LEU A 65 9.66 -24.71 16.05
N ASP A 66 10.27 -25.78 16.53
CA ASP A 66 11.54 -25.68 17.26
C ASP A 66 12.65 -25.24 16.32
N THR A 67 12.71 -25.84 15.13
CA THR A 67 13.62 -25.44 14.06
C THR A 67 13.35 -24.01 13.59
N LEU A 68 12.08 -23.62 13.41
CA LEU A 68 11.72 -22.24 13.06
C LEU A 68 12.21 -21.24 14.10
N ARG A 69 12.12 -21.59 15.38
CA ARG A 69 12.58 -20.74 16.48
C ARG A 69 14.09 -20.56 16.48
N ASP A 70 14.84 -21.64 16.27
CA ASP A 70 16.30 -21.58 16.17
C ASP A 70 16.75 -20.74 14.97
N LEU A 71 16.11 -20.94 13.80
CA LEU A 71 16.36 -20.14 12.61
C LEU A 71 16.00 -18.66 12.84
N ALA A 72 14.87 -18.38 13.48
CA ALA A 72 14.45 -17.03 13.80
C ALA A 72 15.43 -16.33 14.75
N SER A 73 15.99 -17.04 15.74
CA SER A 73 17.02 -16.50 16.63
C SER A 73 18.28 -16.08 15.87
N ARG A 74 18.73 -16.92 14.93
CA ARG A 74 19.90 -16.62 14.10
C ARG A 74 19.62 -15.48 13.13
N ALA A 75 18.43 -15.48 12.51
CA ALA A 75 17.99 -14.42 11.62
C ALA A 75 17.90 -13.08 12.36
N GLU A 76 17.35 -13.06 13.58
CA GLU A 76 17.30 -11.88 14.44
C GLU A 76 18.69 -11.30 14.68
N ALA A 77 19.67 -12.13 15.04
CA ALA A 77 21.06 -11.70 15.24
C ALA A 77 21.69 -11.13 13.96
N ILE A 78 21.44 -11.76 12.80
CA ILE A 78 21.91 -11.27 11.50
C ILE A 78 21.27 -9.93 11.16
N ILE A 79 19.95 -9.82 11.29
CA ILE A 79 19.18 -8.60 11.00
C ILE A 79 19.63 -7.45 11.91
N ALA A 80 19.84 -7.72 13.19
CA ALA A 80 20.34 -6.73 14.15
C ALA A 80 21.77 -6.24 13.86
N ALA A 81 22.60 -7.06 13.19
CA ALA A 81 23.96 -6.69 12.81
C ALA A 81 24.05 -5.84 11.53
N VAL A 82 22.97 -5.81 10.72
CA VAL A 82 22.95 -5.03 9.47
C VAL A 82 22.91 -3.52 9.78
N PRO A 83 23.85 -2.72 9.26
CA PRO A 83 23.81 -1.27 9.44
C PRO A 83 22.50 -0.66 8.92
N GLY A 84 21.85 0.14 9.76
CA GLY A 84 20.59 0.81 9.41
C GLY A 84 19.33 0.06 9.82
N THR A 85 19.41 -1.12 10.45
CA THR A 85 18.28 -1.75 11.13
C THR A 85 18.18 -1.29 12.59
N ARG A 86 16.96 -1.29 13.13
CA ARG A 86 16.65 -1.07 14.55
C ARG A 86 15.37 -1.79 14.93
N ASP A 87 15.07 -1.83 16.22
CA ASP A 87 13.81 -2.36 16.75
C ASP A 87 13.47 -3.74 16.16
N VAL A 88 14.47 -4.64 16.12
CA VAL A 88 14.24 -6.01 15.64
C VAL A 88 13.33 -6.73 16.64
N ASP A 89 12.25 -7.32 16.16
CA ASP A 89 11.30 -8.08 16.98
C ASP A 89 11.18 -9.51 16.51
N ASN A 90 11.34 -10.44 17.45
CA ASN A 90 11.17 -11.86 17.24
C ASN A 90 10.19 -12.43 18.28
N PRO A 91 8.88 -12.52 17.95
CA PRO A 91 7.88 -13.05 18.86
C PRO A 91 8.13 -14.50 19.30
N LEU A 92 8.76 -15.33 18.47
CA LEU A 92 9.00 -16.75 18.79
C LEU A 92 10.05 -16.95 19.90
N GLN A 93 10.87 -15.94 20.20
CA GLN A 93 11.79 -16.00 21.34
C GLN A 93 11.09 -15.72 22.67
N ARG A 94 9.92 -15.08 22.63
CA ARG A 94 9.10 -14.81 23.83
C ARG A 94 8.17 -15.97 24.07
N LEU A 95 8.69 -16.97 24.77
CA LEU A 95 7.87 -18.05 25.28
C LEU A 95 6.99 -17.55 26.43
N ARG A 96 5.74 -18.00 26.43
CA ARG A 96 4.91 -17.90 27.63
C ARG A 96 5.20 -19.11 28.51
N THR A 97 5.10 -18.91 29.82
CA THR A 97 5.08 -20.00 30.79
C THR A 97 3.64 -20.48 30.92
N ASP A 98 3.39 -21.71 30.49
CA ASP A 98 2.11 -22.39 30.68
C ASP A 98 2.27 -23.41 31.83
N ILE A 99 1.15 -23.75 32.47
CA ILE A 99 1.10 -24.81 33.47
C ILE A 99 0.60 -26.06 32.74
N ASP A 100 1.50 -27.00 32.49
CA ASP A 100 1.14 -28.31 31.98
C ASP A 100 0.75 -29.19 33.16
N LEU A 101 -0.47 -29.73 33.14
CA LEU A 101 -0.97 -30.60 34.19
C LEU A 101 -0.34 -32.01 34.15
N ASN A 102 0.24 -32.39 33.01
CA ASN A 102 0.84 -33.71 32.79
C ASN A 102 -0.04 -34.84 33.35
N ILE A 103 -1.24 -35.00 32.76
CA ILE A 103 -2.25 -35.95 33.23
C ILE A 103 -1.80 -37.38 32.90
N ASP A 104 -1.71 -38.22 33.92
CA ASP A 104 -1.50 -39.66 33.77
C ASP A 104 -2.81 -40.32 33.34
N THR A 105 -2.99 -40.46 32.03
CA THR A 105 -4.18 -41.04 31.42
C THR A 105 -4.39 -42.51 31.81
N GLN A 106 -3.33 -43.27 32.10
CA GLN A 106 -3.43 -44.67 32.52
C GLN A 106 -3.96 -44.75 33.95
N LYS A 107 -3.42 -43.93 34.85
CA LYS A 107 -3.86 -43.86 36.24
C LYS A 107 -5.27 -43.29 36.38
N ALA A 108 -5.62 -42.28 35.58
CA ALA A 108 -6.98 -41.76 35.48
C ALA A 108 -7.96 -42.85 35.04
N ALA A 109 -7.61 -43.66 34.03
CA ALA A 109 -8.45 -44.76 33.56
C ALA A 109 -8.65 -45.86 34.63
N LEU A 110 -7.60 -46.21 35.39
CA LEU A 110 -7.70 -47.17 36.50
C LEU A 110 -8.63 -46.69 37.62
N LEU A 111 -8.67 -45.38 37.86
CA LEU A 111 -9.56 -44.75 38.84
C LEU A 111 -10.95 -44.42 38.26
N GLY A 112 -11.21 -44.78 37.00
CA GLY A 112 -12.47 -44.56 36.32
C GLY A 112 -12.75 -43.08 36.00
N VAL A 113 -11.72 -42.25 35.88
CA VAL A 113 -11.84 -40.82 35.55
C VAL A 113 -11.69 -40.63 34.04
N ALA A 114 -12.70 -40.05 33.40
CA ALA A 114 -12.65 -39.73 31.98
C ALA A 114 -11.81 -38.46 31.72
N PRO A 115 -11.01 -38.37 30.64
CA PRO A 115 -10.21 -37.19 30.34
C PRO A 115 -11.02 -35.89 30.24
N VAL A 116 -12.25 -35.98 29.72
CA VAL A 116 -13.16 -34.84 29.60
C VAL A 116 -13.62 -34.29 30.95
N GLU A 117 -13.75 -35.15 31.97
CA GLU A 117 -14.11 -34.72 33.32
C GLU A 117 -12.96 -33.94 33.96
N VAL A 118 -11.71 -34.35 33.70
CA VAL A 118 -10.54 -33.59 34.18
C VAL A 118 -10.52 -32.18 33.59
N ASP A 119 -10.65 -32.03 32.26
CA ASP A 119 -10.69 -30.70 31.62
C ASP A 119 -11.83 -29.84 32.16
N ARG A 120 -13.04 -30.41 32.25
CA ARG A 120 -14.23 -29.70 32.71
C ARG A 120 -14.09 -29.23 34.16
N THR A 121 -13.63 -30.09 35.06
CA THR A 121 -13.47 -29.76 36.48
C THR A 121 -12.36 -28.73 36.69
N VAL A 122 -11.21 -28.89 36.02
CA VAL A 122 -10.11 -27.90 36.10
C VAL A 122 -10.56 -26.56 35.54
N ARG A 123 -11.25 -26.55 34.39
CA ARG A 123 -11.79 -25.32 33.80
C ARG A 123 -12.78 -24.66 34.74
N ALA A 124 -13.69 -25.41 35.38
CA ALA A 124 -14.63 -24.88 36.37
C ALA A 124 -13.96 -24.27 37.60
N ALA A 125 -12.83 -24.84 38.05
CA ALA A 125 -12.01 -24.27 39.13
C ALA A 125 -11.34 -22.96 38.70
N VAL A 126 -10.58 -23.00 37.60
CA VAL A 126 -9.65 -21.93 37.25
C VAL A 126 -10.34 -20.79 36.49
N ALA A 127 -11.00 -21.09 35.37
CA ALA A 127 -11.58 -20.09 34.47
C ALA A 127 -13.09 -19.91 34.64
N GLY A 128 -13.77 -20.95 35.13
CA GLY A 128 -15.22 -21.08 35.10
C GLY A 128 -15.77 -21.68 33.80
N LEU A 129 -17.01 -22.15 33.88
CA LEU A 129 -17.76 -22.70 32.76
C LEU A 129 -18.90 -21.76 32.39
N GLY A 130 -19.04 -21.40 31.12
CA GLY A 130 -20.21 -20.64 30.67
C GLY A 130 -21.49 -21.45 30.86
N ALA A 131 -22.42 -20.92 31.65
CA ALA A 131 -23.71 -21.53 31.95
C ALA A 131 -24.87 -20.92 31.14
N GLY A 132 -24.66 -19.72 30.59
CA GLY A 132 -25.64 -19.03 29.76
C GLY A 132 -25.41 -17.53 29.74
N ARG A 133 -26.32 -16.80 29.11
CA ARG A 133 -26.39 -15.33 29.16
C ARG A 133 -27.72 -14.91 29.75
N PHE A 134 -27.68 -13.98 30.69
CA PHE A 134 -28.86 -13.31 31.23
C PHE A 134 -29.06 -12.00 30.47
N ARG A 135 -30.24 -11.80 29.88
CA ARG A 135 -30.57 -10.56 29.18
C ARG A 135 -31.54 -9.75 30.02
N GLU A 136 -31.20 -8.50 30.30
CA GLU A 136 -32.07 -7.55 30.98
C GLU A 136 -33.11 -6.97 30.02
N PRO A 137 -34.24 -6.44 30.55
CA PRO A 137 -35.31 -5.87 29.72
C PRO A 137 -34.89 -4.66 28.88
N ASP A 138 -33.82 -3.96 29.25
CA ASP A 138 -33.23 -2.84 28.50
C ASP A 138 -32.34 -3.28 27.33
N GLY A 139 -32.04 -4.57 27.23
CA GLY A 139 -31.27 -5.18 26.15
C GLY A 139 -29.84 -5.58 26.53
N ASP A 140 -29.37 -5.25 27.74
CA ASP A 140 -28.02 -5.62 28.19
C ASP A 140 -27.91 -7.13 28.42
N GLU A 141 -26.76 -7.72 28.08
CA GLU A 141 -26.48 -9.15 28.27
C GLU A 141 -25.30 -9.38 29.22
N TYR A 142 -25.50 -10.28 30.19
CA TYR A 142 -24.50 -10.66 31.18
C TYR A 142 -24.19 -12.16 31.08
N ASP A 143 -22.90 -12.51 31.01
CA ASP A 143 -22.46 -13.90 31.01
C ASP A 143 -22.62 -14.53 32.41
N ILE A 144 -23.34 -15.65 32.48
CA ILE A 144 -23.44 -16.49 33.68
C ILE A 144 -22.30 -17.50 33.64
N THR A 145 -21.39 -17.45 34.62
CA THR A 145 -20.27 -18.38 34.73
C THR A 145 -20.40 -19.25 35.97
N LEU A 146 -20.40 -20.57 35.80
CA LEU A 146 -20.33 -21.55 36.88
C LEU A 146 -18.87 -21.75 37.32
N ARG A 147 -18.58 -21.62 38.62
CA ARG A 147 -17.25 -21.86 39.18
C ARG A 147 -17.32 -22.76 40.40
N LEU A 148 -16.24 -23.49 40.66
CA LEU A 148 -16.09 -24.13 41.96
C LEU A 148 -15.94 -23.05 43.04
N PRO A 149 -16.43 -23.30 44.27
CA PRO A 149 -16.38 -22.34 45.37
C PRO A 149 -14.94 -22.22 45.91
N MET A 150 -14.08 -21.54 45.15
CA MET A 150 -12.69 -21.27 45.49
C MET A 150 -12.58 -19.93 46.22
N GLN A 151 -11.78 -19.86 47.27
CA GLN A 151 -11.53 -18.60 47.98
C GLN A 151 -10.46 -17.80 47.24
N GLY A 152 -10.82 -16.59 46.81
CA GLY A 152 -9.88 -15.67 46.16
C GLY A 152 -9.51 -16.05 44.73
N ARG A 153 -8.39 -15.51 44.25
CA ARG A 153 -7.86 -15.80 42.91
C ARG A 153 -7.18 -17.16 42.91
N PRO A 154 -7.49 -18.07 41.95
CA PRO A 154 -6.82 -19.37 41.86
C PRO A 154 -5.29 -19.22 41.78
N THR A 155 -4.59 -19.97 42.62
CA THR A 155 -3.12 -20.12 42.66
C THR A 155 -2.72 -21.53 42.23
N LEU A 156 -1.42 -21.83 42.14
CA LEU A 156 -0.97 -23.20 41.86
C LEU A 156 -1.44 -24.20 42.93
N ASP A 157 -1.38 -23.81 44.20
CA ASP A 157 -1.85 -24.63 45.33
C ASP A 157 -3.35 -24.93 45.25
N SER A 158 -4.10 -24.12 44.51
CA SER A 158 -5.53 -24.34 44.27
C SER A 158 -5.80 -25.63 43.49
N LEU A 159 -4.83 -26.13 42.72
CA LEU A 159 -4.94 -27.39 41.99
C LEU A 159 -5.00 -28.60 42.92
N ASP A 160 -4.40 -28.50 44.12
CA ASP A 160 -4.41 -29.58 45.12
C ASP A 160 -5.77 -29.78 45.79
N LEU A 161 -6.65 -28.79 45.66
CA LEU A 161 -8.02 -28.78 46.20
C LEU A 161 -9.05 -29.27 45.19
N ILE A 162 -8.63 -29.61 43.96
CA ILE A 162 -9.54 -30.03 42.90
C ILE A 162 -9.76 -31.54 43.00
N ASP A 163 -11.02 -31.92 43.17
CA ASP A 163 -11.49 -33.31 43.09
C ASP A 163 -12.26 -33.54 41.79
N VAL A 164 -11.85 -34.53 41.01
CA VAL A 164 -12.49 -34.93 39.76
C VAL A 164 -13.43 -36.10 40.02
N SER A 165 -14.62 -36.09 39.39
CA SER A 165 -15.58 -37.18 39.53
C SER A 165 -15.15 -38.40 38.71
N SER A 166 -15.14 -39.58 39.33
CA SER A 166 -15.00 -40.85 38.61
C SER A 166 -16.36 -41.38 38.13
N ALA A 167 -16.34 -42.31 37.17
CA ALA A 167 -17.53 -43.04 36.71
C ALA A 167 -18.27 -43.78 37.84
N SER A 168 -17.59 -44.07 38.95
CA SER A 168 -18.20 -44.67 40.15
C SER A 168 -18.87 -43.65 41.08
N GLY A 169 -18.84 -42.35 40.74
CA GLY A 169 -19.34 -41.24 41.56
C GLY A 169 -18.42 -40.87 42.73
N LYS A 170 -17.27 -41.52 42.88
CA LYS A 170 -16.28 -41.20 43.91
C LYS A 170 -15.40 -40.04 43.46
N PRO A 171 -15.14 -39.04 44.32
CA PRO A 171 -14.17 -37.97 44.03
C PRO A 171 -12.74 -38.53 44.06
N VAL A 172 -11.94 -38.14 43.07
CA VAL A 172 -10.52 -38.47 42.93
C VAL A 172 -9.73 -37.16 42.93
N PRO A 173 -8.83 -36.93 43.90
CA PRO A 173 -8.02 -35.72 43.93
C PRO A 173 -7.15 -35.59 42.68
N LEU A 174 -7.11 -34.41 42.07
CA LEU A 174 -6.38 -34.14 40.83
C LEU A 174 -4.90 -34.52 40.96
N ARG A 175 -4.27 -34.23 42.11
CA ARG A 175 -2.88 -34.61 42.43
C ARG A 175 -2.59 -36.12 42.36
N GLN A 176 -3.62 -36.98 42.40
CA GLN A 176 -3.42 -38.41 42.23
C GLN A 176 -3.21 -38.77 40.75
N ILE A 177 -3.73 -37.99 39.81
CA ILE A 177 -3.75 -38.31 38.37
C ILE A 177 -3.04 -37.27 37.50
N ALA A 178 -2.52 -36.20 38.09
CA ALA A 178 -1.84 -35.11 37.40
C ALA A 178 -0.58 -34.69 38.18
N SER A 179 0.43 -34.23 37.45
CA SER A 179 1.70 -33.71 38.00
C SER A 179 1.98 -32.33 37.38
N PRO A 180 1.36 -31.26 37.91
CA PRO A 180 1.49 -29.92 37.34
C PRO A 180 2.95 -29.45 37.30
N GLY A 181 3.37 -28.91 36.18
CA GLY A 181 4.71 -28.36 35.97
C GLY A 181 4.69 -27.15 35.06
N PHE A 182 5.75 -26.34 35.13
CA PHE A 182 5.93 -25.23 34.20
C PHE A 182 6.47 -25.75 32.87
N ALA A 183 5.76 -25.44 31.80
CA ALA A 183 6.18 -25.73 30.44
C ALA A 183 6.31 -24.42 29.68
N ALA A 184 7.34 -24.32 28.84
CA ALA A 184 7.49 -23.18 27.97
C ALA A 184 6.73 -23.43 26.66
N ALA A 185 5.86 -22.50 26.28
CA ALA A 185 5.03 -22.60 25.08
C ALA A 185 5.22 -21.36 24.19
N PRO A 186 5.14 -21.50 22.85
CA PRO A 186 5.13 -20.34 21.96
C PRO A 186 3.97 -19.41 22.30
N SER A 187 4.24 -18.11 22.41
CA SER A 187 3.20 -17.11 22.69
C SER A 187 2.26 -16.85 21.51
N LEU A 188 2.72 -17.14 20.29
CA LEU A 188 1.99 -16.95 19.05
C LEU A 188 2.47 -17.96 18.00
N VAL A 189 1.54 -18.59 17.28
CA VAL A 189 1.85 -19.44 16.12
C VAL A 189 1.19 -18.83 14.89
N LEU A 190 2.00 -18.16 14.07
CA LEU A 190 1.56 -17.60 12.80
C LEU A 190 1.55 -18.67 11.72
N ARG A 191 0.60 -18.53 10.79
CA ARG A 191 0.46 -19.41 9.65
C ARG A 191 0.07 -18.61 8.42
N ARG A 192 0.70 -18.94 7.30
CA ARG A 192 0.39 -18.39 5.99
C ARG A 192 0.25 -19.55 5.01
N ASP A 193 -0.86 -19.58 4.27
CA ASP A 193 -1.18 -20.67 3.34
C ASP A 193 -1.12 -22.08 3.96
N ARG A 194 -1.50 -22.18 5.24
CA ARG A 194 -1.47 -23.40 6.09
C ARG A 194 -0.07 -23.87 6.49
N GLU A 195 0.98 -23.15 6.11
CA GLU A 195 2.35 -23.38 6.58
C GLU A 195 2.62 -22.53 7.82
N ARG A 196 3.44 -23.01 8.75
CA ARG A 196 3.84 -22.21 9.93
C ARG A 196 4.93 -21.24 9.51
N GLU A 197 4.92 -20.06 10.12
CA GLU A 197 5.92 -19.05 9.84
C GLU A 197 6.45 -18.38 11.12
N ALA A 198 7.73 -18.02 11.06
CA ALA A 198 8.40 -17.15 12.01
C ALA A 198 8.57 -15.78 11.37
N VAL A 199 7.85 -14.79 11.86
CA VAL A 199 7.93 -13.42 11.36
C VAL A 199 8.87 -12.62 12.25
N ILE A 200 9.97 -12.14 11.67
CA ILE A 200 10.89 -11.19 12.29
C ILE A 200 10.66 -9.82 11.66
N THR A 201 10.35 -8.82 12.48
CA THR A 201 10.15 -7.45 12.02
C THR A 201 11.33 -6.57 12.41
N ALA A 202 11.58 -5.51 11.63
CA ALA A 202 12.57 -4.50 11.92
C ALA A 202 12.17 -3.15 11.34
N HIS A 203 12.76 -2.09 11.88
CA HIS A 203 12.56 -0.72 11.40
C HIS A 203 13.88 -0.17 10.84
N PRO A 204 13.83 0.67 9.79
CA PRO A 204 15.01 1.40 9.35
C PRO A 204 15.37 2.50 10.36
N GLN A 205 16.65 2.70 10.58
CA GLN A 205 17.17 3.86 11.31
C GLN A 205 16.89 5.15 10.53
N ALA A 206 16.79 6.28 11.25
CA ALA A 206 16.59 7.57 10.61
C ALA A 206 17.69 7.86 9.58
N GLY A 207 17.30 8.33 8.39
CA GLY A 207 18.21 8.63 7.28
C GLY A 207 18.55 7.44 6.38
N TYR A 208 18.19 6.20 6.76
CA TYR A 208 18.35 5.04 5.89
C TYR A 208 17.14 4.84 4.97
N ASN A 209 17.40 4.41 3.73
CA ASN A 209 16.34 4.06 2.79
C ASN A 209 15.88 2.61 3.06
N THR A 210 14.59 2.41 3.37
CA THR A 210 14.03 1.08 3.68
C THR A 210 14.39 0.05 2.63
N GLY A 211 14.18 0.34 1.34
CA GLY A 211 14.46 -0.61 0.26
C GLY A 211 15.94 -0.93 0.05
N LYS A 212 16.88 -0.09 0.51
CA LYS A 212 18.31 -0.44 0.54
C LYS A 212 18.64 -1.33 1.73
N VAL A 213 18.10 -1.01 2.91
CA VAL A 213 18.30 -1.81 4.12
C VAL A 213 17.68 -3.20 3.97
N THR A 214 16.45 -3.31 3.46
CA THR A 214 15.81 -4.61 3.21
C THR A 214 16.65 -5.48 2.28
N ARG A 215 17.21 -4.92 1.20
CA ARG A 215 18.11 -5.68 0.31
C ARG A 215 19.39 -6.14 1.01
N ALA A 216 19.98 -5.29 1.86
CA ALA A 216 21.14 -5.67 2.66
C ALA A 216 20.81 -6.77 3.69
N VAL A 217 19.62 -6.72 4.29
CA VAL A 217 19.10 -7.75 5.20
C VAL A 217 18.96 -9.08 4.48
N PHE A 218 18.28 -9.13 3.32
CA PHE A 218 18.13 -10.37 2.57
C PHE A 218 19.47 -10.93 2.09
N ALA A 219 20.39 -10.08 1.62
CA ALA A 219 21.73 -10.50 1.23
C ALA A 219 22.53 -11.09 2.42
N ALA A 220 22.37 -10.55 3.63
CA ALA A 220 23.00 -11.09 4.83
C ALA A 220 22.37 -12.43 5.26
N LEU A 221 21.06 -12.60 5.05
CA LEU A 221 20.32 -13.82 5.37
C LEU A 221 20.57 -14.96 4.38
N GLU A 222 21.09 -14.69 3.17
CA GLU A 222 21.52 -15.75 2.23
C GLU A 222 22.61 -16.65 2.83
N ALA A 223 23.39 -16.15 3.80
CA ALA A 223 24.40 -16.94 4.51
C ALA A 223 23.81 -17.86 5.60
N LEU A 224 22.51 -17.74 5.91
CA LEU A 224 21.85 -18.58 6.90
C LEU A 224 21.57 -19.97 6.30
N PRO A 225 22.12 -21.06 6.86
CA PRO A 225 21.83 -22.40 6.36
C PRO A 225 20.39 -22.78 6.67
N LEU A 226 19.56 -22.87 5.63
CA LEU A 226 18.16 -23.30 5.72
C LEU A 226 18.07 -24.81 5.40
N PRO A 227 17.47 -25.62 6.29
CA PRO A 227 17.17 -27.02 5.99
C PRO A 227 16.15 -27.16 4.86
N ASP A 228 16.05 -28.36 4.29
CA ASP A 228 15.04 -28.66 3.28
C ASP A 228 13.62 -28.42 3.84
N GLY A 229 12.77 -27.79 3.03
CA GLY A 229 11.41 -27.42 3.44
C GLY A 229 11.32 -26.09 4.20
N TYR A 230 12.41 -25.33 4.31
CA TYR A 230 12.42 -23.97 4.84
C TYR A 230 12.71 -22.93 3.76
N ALA A 231 12.00 -21.80 3.82
CA ALA A 231 12.18 -20.72 2.86
C ALA A 231 12.08 -19.35 3.54
N LEU A 232 12.85 -18.39 3.02
CA LEU A 232 12.72 -16.98 3.38
C LEU A 232 11.70 -16.32 2.45
N ARG A 233 10.82 -15.51 3.02
CA ARG A 233 9.89 -14.65 2.30
C ARG A 233 10.06 -13.20 2.79
N ALA A 234 10.00 -12.27 1.85
CA ALA A 234 9.94 -10.85 2.16
C ALA A 234 8.50 -10.43 2.44
N GLY A 235 8.29 -9.71 3.53
CA GLY A 235 7.02 -9.09 3.89
C GLY A 235 7.16 -7.57 4.00
N GLY A 236 6.17 -6.95 4.66
CA GLY A 236 6.23 -5.53 5.04
C GLY A 236 6.13 -4.60 3.83
N GLU A 237 6.97 -3.57 3.78
CA GLU A 237 6.88 -2.55 2.71
C GLU A 237 7.19 -3.12 1.31
N VAL A 238 8.02 -4.18 1.22
CA VAL A 238 8.32 -4.83 -0.07
C VAL A 238 7.07 -5.51 -0.62
N GLU A 239 6.41 -6.32 0.20
CA GLU A 239 5.18 -7.02 -0.20
C GLU A 239 4.06 -6.02 -0.51
N ALA A 240 3.84 -5.02 0.34
CA ALA A 240 2.83 -4.00 0.11
C ALA A 240 3.07 -3.21 -1.19
N ARG A 241 4.34 -2.95 -1.53
CA ARG A 241 4.71 -2.34 -2.82
C ARG A 241 4.47 -3.30 -3.99
N GLU A 242 4.84 -4.56 -3.88
CA GLU A 242 4.58 -5.54 -4.95
C GLU A 242 3.08 -5.74 -5.19
N GLU A 243 2.26 -5.78 -4.14
CA GLU A 243 0.81 -5.85 -4.28
C GLU A 243 0.23 -4.57 -4.90
N SER A 244 0.70 -3.40 -4.45
CA SER A 244 0.24 -2.11 -4.97
C SER A 244 0.68 -1.85 -6.42
N PHE A 245 1.89 -2.28 -6.81
CA PHE A 245 2.50 -1.99 -8.12
C PHE A 245 2.48 -3.18 -9.09
N GLY A 246 2.18 -4.39 -8.64
CA GLY A 246 2.26 -5.64 -9.42
C GLY A 246 1.36 -5.67 -10.65
N GLY A 247 0.31 -4.84 -10.68
CA GLY A 247 -0.54 -4.63 -11.86
C GLY A 247 -0.30 -3.32 -12.62
N ILE A 248 0.45 -2.38 -12.05
CA ILE A 248 0.57 -1.02 -12.62
C ILE A 248 1.33 -1.03 -13.93
N GLY A 249 2.41 -1.81 -14.04
CA GLY A 249 3.16 -1.92 -15.29
C GLY A 249 2.25 -2.34 -16.46
N THR A 250 1.40 -3.33 -16.23
CA THR A 250 0.41 -3.80 -17.20
C THR A 250 -0.65 -2.73 -17.48
N ALA A 251 -1.17 -2.05 -16.46
CA ALA A 251 -2.15 -0.98 -16.62
C ALA A 251 -1.61 0.21 -17.42
N VAL A 252 -0.36 0.63 -17.14
CA VAL A 252 0.34 1.68 -17.89
C VAL A 252 0.56 1.24 -19.34
N LEU A 253 0.94 -0.01 -19.58
CA LEU A 253 1.11 -0.53 -20.92
C LEU A 253 -0.20 -0.50 -21.71
N VAL A 254 -1.31 -0.97 -21.11
CA VAL A 254 -2.66 -0.90 -21.69
C VAL A 254 -3.07 0.55 -21.95
N ALA A 255 -2.81 1.47 -21.01
CA ALA A 255 -3.13 2.89 -21.19
C ALA A 255 -2.32 3.52 -22.33
N VAL A 256 -1.02 3.24 -22.44
CA VAL A 256 -0.17 3.74 -23.53
C VAL A 256 -0.65 3.22 -24.88
N PHE A 257 -0.94 1.92 -25.02
CA PHE A 257 -1.47 1.37 -26.27
C PHE A 257 -2.87 1.90 -26.59
N GLY A 258 -3.74 2.06 -25.58
CA GLY A 258 -5.07 2.66 -25.75
C GLY A 258 -4.98 4.10 -26.23
N ILE A 259 -4.08 4.91 -25.65
CA ILE A 259 -3.82 6.28 -26.08
C ILE A 259 -3.27 6.30 -27.52
N LEU A 260 -2.31 5.44 -27.85
CA LEU A 260 -1.79 5.34 -29.21
C LEU A 260 -2.89 4.95 -30.22
N ALA A 261 -3.76 4.01 -29.86
CA ALA A 261 -4.89 3.60 -30.71
C ALA A 261 -5.87 4.76 -30.95
N VAL A 262 -6.21 5.52 -29.91
CA VAL A 262 -7.05 6.73 -30.04
C VAL A 262 -6.37 7.78 -30.90
N LEU A 263 -5.06 8.01 -30.74
CA LEU A 263 -4.31 8.96 -31.58
C LEU A 263 -4.22 8.53 -33.04
N ILE A 264 -4.10 7.23 -33.32
CA ILE A 264 -4.12 6.70 -34.69
C ILE A 264 -5.50 6.91 -35.30
N LEU A 265 -6.57 6.65 -34.52
CA LEU A 265 -7.95 6.85 -34.96
C LEU A 265 -8.27 8.33 -35.23
N GLU A 266 -7.74 9.24 -34.40
CA GLU A 266 -7.92 10.68 -34.54
C GLU A 266 -7.26 11.22 -35.82
N PHE A 267 -6.00 10.86 -36.07
CA PHE A 267 -5.24 11.43 -37.18
C PHE A 267 -5.27 10.63 -38.48
N GLY A 268 -5.63 9.34 -38.44
CA GLY A 268 -5.48 8.43 -39.57
C GLY A 268 -4.04 8.28 -40.08
N SER A 269 -3.04 8.76 -39.33
CA SER A 269 -1.64 8.84 -39.76
C SER A 269 -0.67 8.57 -38.62
N PHE A 270 0.20 7.57 -38.82
CA PHE A 270 1.22 7.17 -37.85
C PHE A 270 2.26 8.27 -37.57
N ARG A 271 2.55 9.13 -38.57
CA ARG A 271 3.50 10.25 -38.40
C ARG A 271 2.95 11.29 -37.42
N SER A 272 1.68 11.70 -37.60
CA SER A 272 0.99 12.62 -36.69
C SER A 272 0.92 12.06 -35.26
N THR A 273 0.61 10.77 -35.12
CA THR A 273 0.59 10.09 -33.82
C THR A 273 1.96 10.15 -33.13
N LEU A 274 3.05 9.86 -33.84
CA LEU A 274 4.39 9.85 -33.27
C LEU A 274 4.85 11.24 -32.83
N ILE A 275 4.49 12.29 -33.59
CA ILE A 275 4.76 13.68 -33.23
C ILE A 275 4.08 14.04 -31.90
N VAL A 276 2.81 13.69 -31.74
CA VAL A 276 2.04 13.94 -30.51
C VAL A 276 2.58 13.11 -29.34
N ALA A 277 2.88 11.83 -29.56
CA ALA A 277 3.43 10.95 -28.55
C ALA A 277 4.84 11.37 -28.09
N GLY A 278 5.61 12.04 -28.94
CA GLY A 278 6.95 12.53 -28.63
C GLY A 278 7.02 13.55 -27.50
N VAL A 279 5.90 14.22 -27.15
CA VAL A 279 5.85 15.14 -26.01
C VAL A 279 5.70 14.40 -24.68
N ILE A 280 5.24 13.13 -24.70
CA ILE A 280 4.93 12.38 -23.49
C ILE A 280 6.12 12.23 -22.55
N PRO A 281 7.32 11.80 -23.01
CA PRO A 281 8.48 11.65 -22.15
C PRO A 281 8.94 12.95 -21.48
N LEU A 282 8.70 14.10 -22.13
CA LEU A 282 9.09 15.42 -21.59
C LEU A 282 8.24 15.80 -20.37
N GLY A 283 6.93 15.57 -20.43
CA GLY A 283 6.05 15.79 -19.28
C GLY A 283 6.37 14.84 -18.13
N VAL A 284 6.62 13.56 -18.42
CA VAL A 284 7.03 12.58 -17.40
C VAL A 284 8.34 13.00 -16.73
N ALA A 285 9.34 13.44 -17.50
CA ALA A 285 10.60 13.93 -16.95
C ALA A 285 10.40 15.16 -16.04
N GLY A 286 9.54 16.10 -16.44
CA GLY A 286 9.18 17.26 -15.61
C GLY A 286 8.47 16.90 -14.32
N ALA A 287 7.56 15.93 -14.37
CA ALA A 287 6.86 15.43 -13.20
C ALA A 287 7.82 14.76 -12.20
N LEU A 288 8.72 13.90 -12.69
CA LEU A 288 9.74 13.26 -11.85
C LEU A 288 10.72 14.27 -11.25
N PHE A 289 11.11 15.29 -12.03
CA PHE A 289 11.95 16.38 -11.53
C PHE A 289 11.26 17.18 -10.42
N ALA A 290 9.97 17.50 -10.58
CA ALA A 290 9.22 18.22 -9.55
C ALA A 290 9.06 17.40 -8.25
N LEU A 291 8.81 16.10 -8.36
CA LEU A 291 8.80 15.20 -7.20
C LEU A 291 10.16 15.17 -6.49
N LEU A 292 11.26 15.10 -7.26
CA LEU A 292 12.62 15.11 -6.71
C LEU A 292 12.91 16.42 -5.94
N VAL A 293 12.56 17.57 -6.52
CA VAL A 293 12.80 18.88 -5.88
C VAL A 293 11.93 19.09 -4.64
N THR A 294 10.72 18.55 -4.63
CA THR A 294 9.80 18.66 -3.48
C THR A 294 9.99 17.57 -2.42
N GLY A 295 10.88 16.60 -2.66
CA GLY A 295 11.18 15.52 -1.73
C GLY A 295 10.12 14.41 -1.66
N TYR A 296 9.14 14.41 -2.55
CA TYR A 296 8.13 13.36 -2.62
C TYR A 296 8.64 12.14 -3.41
N THR A 297 8.33 10.94 -2.90
CA THR A 297 8.63 9.69 -3.59
C THR A 297 7.61 9.40 -4.69
N LEU A 298 7.97 8.55 -5.66
CA LEU A 298 7.03 8.03 -6.66
C LEU A 298 6.03 7.07 -5.98
N SER A 299 4.91 7.62 -5.54
CA SER A 299 3.80 6.89 -4.92
C SER A 299 2.78 6.40 -5.95
N PHE A 300 1.84 5.56 -5.51
CA PHE A 300 0.67 5.19 -6.28
C PHE A 300 -0.11 6.43 -6.78
N THR A 301 -0.33 7.41 -5.90
CA THR A 301 -1.05 8.65 -6.26
C THR A 301 -0.26 9.54 -7.22
N ALA A 302 1.06 9.62 -7.07
CA ALA A 302 1.91 10.29 -8.05
C ALA A 302 1.81 9.62 -9.44
N THR A 303 1.66 8.29 -9.47
CA THR A 303 1.51 7.53 -10.72
C THR A 303 0.17 7.79 -11.40
N ILE A 304 -0.92 7.89 -10.63
CA ILE A 304 -2.21 8.37 -11.15
C ILE A 304 -2.07 9.78 -11.73
N GLY A 305 -1.34 10.66 -11.03
CA GLY A 305 -1.02 12.00 -11.52
C GLY A 305 -0.25 11.99 -12.85
N LEU A 306 0.74 11.10 -13.00
CA LEU A 306 1.46 10.91 -14.27
C LEU A 306 0.52 10.47 -15.40
N VAL A 307 -0.37 9.51 -15.15
CA VAL A 307 -1.35 9.06 -16.17
C VAL A 307 -2.30 10.19 -16.56
N ALA A 308 -2.81 10.95 -15.59
CA ALA A 308 -3.67 12.11 -15.83
C ALA A 308 -2.95 13.20 -16.64
N LEU A 309 -1.69 13.49 -16.29
CA LEU A 309 -0.82 14.41 -17.01
C LEU A 309 -0.66 14.02 -18.48
N ILE A 310 -0.52 12.72 -18.79
CA ILE A 310 -0.41 12.24 -20.16
C ILE A 310 -1.61 12.68 -21.00
N GLY A 311 -2.84 12.55 -20.48
CA GLY A 311 -4.04 13.00 -21.18
C GLY A 311 -4.05 14.52 -21.42
N ILE A 312 -3.70 15.30 -20.40
CA ILE A 312 -3.73 16.77 -20.48
C ILE A 312 -2.69 17.29 -21.50
N GLN A 313 -1.47 16.76 -21.47
CA GLN A 313 -0.42 17.23 -22.39
C GLN A 313 -0.70 16.83 -23.84
N ILE A 314 -1.25 15.63 -24.07
CA ILE A 314 -1.56 15.14 -25.41
C ILE A 314 -2.57 16.05 -26.09
N LYS A 315 -3.60 16.52 -25.37
CA LYS A 315 -4.60 17.45 -25.91
C LYS A 315 -3.97 18.70 -26.52
N ASN A 316 -2.96 19.27 -25.86
CA ASN A 316 -2.29 20.48 -26.35
C ASN A 316 -1.51 20.19 -27.65
N SER A 317 -0.82 19.05 -27.72
CA SER A 317 -0.11 18.62 -28.92
C SER A 317 -1.04 18.25 -30.07
N ILE A 318 -2.19 17.62 -29.78
CA ILE A 318 -3.21 17.28 -30.81
C ILE A 318 -3.64 18.54 -31.54
N LEU A 319 -4.04 19.58 -30.80
CA LEU A 319 -4.56 20.82 -31.37
C LEU A 319 -3.55 21.56 -32.26
N LEU A 320 -2.25 21.48 -31.93
CA LEU A 320 -1.20 22.11 -32.73
C LEU A 320 -0.95 21.33 -34.03
N VAL A 321 -0.89 20.00 -33.94
CA VAL A 321 -0.70 19.11 -35.11
C VAL A 321 -1.91 19.17 -36.04
N ASP A 322 -3.13 19.14 -35.51
CA ASP A 322 -4.37 19.25 -36.26
C ASP A 322 -4.47 20.60 -37.01
N PHE A 323 -4.23 21.73 -36.33
CA PHE A 323 -4.22 23.03 -36.99
C PHE A 323 -3.14 23.14 -38.08
N SER A 324 -1.96 22.57 -37.82
CA SER A 324 -0.88 22.53 -38.82
C SER A 324 -1.30 21.70 -40.05
N ASN A 325 -1.98 20.57 -39.85
CA ASN A 325 -2.52 19.74 -40.93
C ASN A 325 -3.62 20.48 -41.72
N GLN A 326 -4.54 21.17 -41.04
CA GLN A 326 -5.61 21.94 -41.68
C GLN A 326 -5.06 23.06 -42.57
N LEU A 327 -4.14 23.87 -42.06
CA LEU A 327 -3.49 24.93 -42.84
C LEU A 327 -2.75 24.36 -44.07
N ARG A 328 -2.09 23.21 -43.93
CA ARG A 328 -1.45 22.54 -45.06
C ARG A 328 -2.45 21.99 -46.07
N ALA A 329 -3.61 21.52 -45.62
CA ALA A 329 -4.69 21.06 -46.51
C ALA A 329 -5.30 22.21 -47.32
N GLU A 330 -5.31 23.43 -46.74
CA GLU A 330 -5.69 24.70 -47.41
C GLU A 330 -4.59 25.24 -48.36
N GLY A 331 -3.43 24.58 -48.43
CA GLY A 331 -2.35 24.93 -49.35
C GLY A 331 -1.25 25.80 -48.76
N VAL A 332 -1.30 26.11 -47.45
CA VAL A 332 -0.23 26.87 -46.77
C VAL A 332 1.07 26.05 -46.76
N PRO A 333 2.23 26.66 -47.09
CA PRO A 333 3.53 26.01 -46.99
C PRO A 333 3.81 25.44 -45.59
N LEU A 334 4.57 24.35 -45.51
CA LEU A 334 4.85 23.62 -44.26
C LEU A 334 5.33 24.53 -43.12
N GLU A 335 6.36 25.35 -43.36
CA GLU A 335 6.95 26.19 -42.31
C GLU A 335 5.97 27.28 -41.86
N GLU A 336 5.26 27.90 -42.81
CA GLU A 336 4.27 28.93 -42.52
C GLU A 336 3.07 28.37 -41.75
N ALA A 337 2.64 27.15 -42.08
CA ALA A 337 1.57 26.45 -41.36
C ALA A 337 1.94 26.18 -39.90
N ILE A 338 3.17 25.74 -39.63
CA ILE A 338 3.68 25.50 -38.27
C ILE A 338 3.73 26.81 -37.47
N VAL A 339 4.25 27.89 -38.06
CA VAL A 339 4.34 29.20 -37.38
C VAL A 339 2.96 29.73 -37.04
N ARG A 340 2.03 29.77 -38.02
CA ARG A 340 0.66 30.24 -37.81
C ARG A 340 -0.07 29.40 -36.77
N ALA A 341 0.06 28.06 -36.83
CA ALA A 341 -0.53 27.18 -35.83
C ALA A 341 0.04 27.45 -34.43
N GLY A 342 1.35 27.68 -34.32
CA GLY A 342 2.01 28.05 -33.07
C GLY A 342 1.49 29.38 -32.49
N GLU A 343 1.39 30.43 -33.30
CA GLU A 343 0.90 31.75 -32.88
C GLU A 343 -0.54 31.69 -32.35
N ILE A 344 -1.42 31.00 -33.08
CA ILE A 344 -2.84 30.86 -32.69
C ILE A 344 -2.98 30.06 -31.38
N ARG A 345 -2.12 29.06 -31.18
CA ARG A 345 -2.24 28.12 -30.05
C ARG A 345 -1.43 28.51 -28.82
N PHE A 346 -0.44 29.39 -28.95
CA PHE A 346 0.43 29.77 -27.85
C PHE A 346 -0.34 30.26 -26.61
N LEU A 347 -1.18 31.29 -26.78
CA LEU A 347 -1.91 31.88 -25.65
C LEU A 347 -2.96 30.92 -25.05
N PRO A 348 -3.79 30.21 -25.85
CA PRO A 348 -4.69 29.19 -25.32
C PRO A 348 -3.99 28.09 -24.51
N ILE A 349 -2.85 27.57 -24.99
CA ILE A 349 -2.10 26.50 -24.30
C ILE A 349 -1.52 27.00 -22.96
N LEU A 350 -1.04 28.25 -22.92
CA LEU A 350 -0.58 28.85 -21.67
C LEU A 350 -1.71 29.02 -20.67
N LEU A 351 -2.88 29.48 -21.11
CA LEU A 351 -4.04 29.68 -20.24
C LEU A 351 -4.54 28.36 -19.64
N THR A 352 -4.68 27.30 -20.44
CA THR A 352 -5.12 26.00 -19.92
C THR A 352 -4.15 25.43 -18.89
N SER A 353 -2.85 25.57 -19.15
CA SER A 353 -1.80 25.11 -18.24
C SER A 353 -1.78 25.93 -16.95
N ALA A 354 -1.90 27.26 -17.05
CA ALA A 354 -1.98 28.16 -15.89
C ALA A 354 -3.22 27.87 -15.03
N THR A 355 -4.38 27.61 -15.64
CA THR A 355 -5.60 27.26 -14.92
C THR A 355 -5.46 25.92 -14.19
N ALA A 356 -4.90 24.89 -14.84
CA ALA A 356 -4.67 23.59 -14.21
C ALA A 356 -3.67 23.70 -13.04
N ILE A 357 -2.56 24.42 -13.26
CA ILE A 357 -1.55 24.67 -12.21
C ILE A 357 -2.17 25.43 -11.04
N GLY A 358 -2.90 26.52 -11.30
CA GLY A 358 -3.56 27.31 -10.26
C GLY A 358 -4.61 26.52 -9.47
N GLY A 359 -5.39 25.65 -10.14
CA GLY A 359 -6.39 24.80 -9.49
C GLY A 359 -5.78 23.70 -8.62
N LEU A 360 -4.61 23.18 -9.01
CA LEU A 360 -3.91 22.11 -8.27
C LEU A 360 -2.94 22.65 -7.20
N LEU A 361 -2.57 23.93 -7.26
CA LEU A 361 -1.62 24.54 -6.35
C LEU A 361 -2.00 24.38 -4.86
N PRO A 362 -3.27 24.56 -4.43
CA PRO A 362 -3.65 24.35 -3.04
C PRO A 362 -3.41 22.91 -2.57
N LEU A 363 -3.65 21.91 -3.43
CA LEU A 363 -3.42 20.50 -3.13
C LEU A 363 -1.92 20.17 -3.05
N ALA A 364 -1.10 20.81 -3.88
CA ALA A 364 0.35 20.67 -3.84
C ALA A 364 0.96 21.22 -2.54
N VAL A 365 0.43 22.33 -2.02
CA VAL A 365 0.96 23.02 -0.82
C VAL A 365 0.38 22.47 0.50
N GLN A 366 -0.74 21.73 0.45
CA GLN A 366 -1.38 21.17 1.64
C GLN A 366 -0.48 20.23 2.46
N GLY A 367 0.54 19.60 1.85
CA GLY A 367 1.40 18.62 2.52
C GLY A 367 0.72 17.26 2.74
N SER A 368 -0.39 17.00 2.05
CA SER A 368 -1.08 15.71 2.12
C SER A 368 -0.25 14.62 1.43
N GLY A 369 0.07 13.55 2.16
CA GLY A 369 0.75 12.38 1.59
C GLY A 369 -0.02 11.70 0.45
N LEU A 370 -1.33 11.93 0.36
CA LEU A 370 -2.18 11.37 -0.69
C LEU A 370 -2.28 12.30 -1.91
N TYR A 371 -2.63 13.58 -1.70
CA TYR A 371 -2.96 14.50 -2.79
C TYR A 371 -1.78 15.34 -3.29
N SER A 372 -0.83 15.68 -2.43
CA SER A 372 0.30 16.54 -2.81
C SER A 372 1.22 15.89 -3.86
N PRO A 373 1.61 14.60 -3.76
CA PRO A 373 2.39 13.94 -4.81
C PRO A 373 1.68 13.91 -6.17
N LEU A 374 0.36 13.70 -6.17
CA LEU A 374 -0.46 13.71 -7.39
C LEU A 374 -0.47 15.09 -8.05
N ALA A 375 -0.74 16.14 -7.26
CA ALA A 375 -0.79 17.51 -7.75
C ALA A 375 0.59 17.99 -8.26
N ILE A 376 1.66 17.69 -7.52
CA ILE A 376 3.04 18.08 -7.88
C ILE A 376 3.49 17.40 -9.17
N ALA A 377 3.18 16.10 -9.35
CA ALA A 377 3.50 15.39 -10.58
C ALA A 377 2.82 16.05 -11.80
N ILE A 378 1.53 16.39 -11.68
CA ILE A 378 0.80 17.07 -12.76
C ILE A 378 1.38 18.47 -13.01
N ILE A 379 1.58 19.29 -11.97
CA ILE A 379 2.09 20.66 -12.10
C ILE A 379 3.49 20.66 -12.73
N GLY A 380 4.41 19.85 -12.21
CA GLY A 380 5.78 19.75 -12.72
C GLY A 380 5.82 19.30 -14.18
N GLY A 381 4.99 18.30 -14.50
CA GLY A 381 4.85 17.82 -15.86
C GLY A 381 4.25 18.86 -16.80
N LEU A 382 3.23 19.60 -16.37
CA LEU A 382 2.62 20.67 -17.17
C LEU A 382 3.58 21.82 -17.42
N VAL A 383 4.35 22.24 -16.42
CA VAL A 383 5.37 23.29 -16.59
C VAL A 383 6.39 22.85 -17.63
N ALA A 384 6.92 21.63 -17.50
CA ALA A 384 7.89 21.10 -18.46
C ALA A 384 7.28 20.91 -19.86
N SER A 385 6.08 20.35 -19.98
CA SER A 385 5.43 20.10 -21.27
C SER A 385 5.00 21.38 -21.96
N THR A 386 4.63 22.42 -21.22
CA THR A 386 4.23 23.71 -21.80
C THR A 386 5.44 24.45 -22.37
N LEU A 387 6.56 24.45 -21.64
CA LEU A 387 7.81 25.08 -22.09
C LEU A 387 8.48 24.30 -23.21
N LEU A 388 8.61 22.97 -23.06
CA LEU A 388 9.35 22.12 -23.99
C LEU A 388 8.45 21.64 -25.14
N GLY A 389 7.20 21.27 -24.88
CA GLY A 389 6.28 20.75 -25.89
C GLY A 389 5.91 21.79 -26.95
N GLY A 390 5.87 23.08 -26.59
CA GLY A 390 5.70 24.18 -27.54
C GLY A 390 6.85 24.29 -28.55
N ILE A 391 8.03 23.79 -28.22
CA ILE A 391 9.22 23.79 -29.11
C ILE A 391 9.34 22.44 -29.81
N VAL A 392 9.20 21.35 -29.06
CA VAL A 392 9.42 19.99 -29.57
C VAL A 392 8.35 19.58 -30.57
N THR A 393 7.07 19.93 -30.35
CA THR A 393 5.99 19.54 -31.29
C THR A 393 6.21 20.15 -32.69
N PRO A 394 6.48 21.47 -32.84
CA PRO A 394 6.83 22.07 -34.13
C PRO A 394 8.07 21.46 -34.79
N VAL A 395 9.14 21.21 -34.01
CA VAL A 395 10.38 20.64 -34.54
C VAL A 395 10.14 19.22 -35.04
N MET A 396 9.43 18.39 -34.26
CA MET A 396 9.05 17.04 -34.66
C MET A 396 8.15 17.04 -35.88
N TYR A 397 7.20 17.97 -35.97
CA TYR A 397 6.33 18.12 -37.14
C TYR A 397 7.13 18.50 -38.40
N ARG A 398 8.15 19.36 -38.27
CA ARG A 398 9.04 19.73 -39.37
C ARG A 398 9.92 18.57 -39.84
N LEU A 399 10.41 17.74 -38.90
CA LEU A 399 11.27 16.59 -39.20
C LEU A 399 10.51 15.40 -39.78
N LEU A 400 9.25 15.20 -39.34
CA LEU A 400 8.41 14.07 -39.72
C LEU A 400 7.07 14.53 -40.33
N PRO A 401 7.07 15.34 -41.40
CA PRO A 401 5.84 15.93 -41.92
C PRO A 401 4.83 14.85 -42.34
N PRO A 402 3.60 14.90 -41.81
CA PRO A 402 2.52 14.00 -42.24
C PRO A 402 2.20 14.22 -43.72
N GLU A 403 1.76 13.17 -44.39
CA GLU A 403 1.07 13.29 -45.68
C GLU A 403 -0.28 13.96 -45.44
N VAL A 404 -0.56 15.03 -46.20
CA VAL A 404 -1.80 15.80 -46.12
C VAL A 404 -2.40 15.85 -47.51
N GLU A 405 -3.62 15.35 -47.66
CA GLU A 405 -4.37 15.43 -48.91
C GLU A 405 -4.90 16.86 -49.09
N ARG A 406 -4.52 17.52 -50.19
CA ARG A 406 -5.03 18.88 -50.48
C ARG A 406 -6.51 18.78 -50.81
N LYS A 407 -7.35 19.52 -50.08
CA LYS A 407 -8.75 19.70 -50.50
C LYS A 407 -8.75 20.51 -51.79
N GLY A 408 -8.92 19.82 -52.92
CA GLY A 408 -9.03 20.45 -54.23
C GLY A 408 -10.09 21.54 -54.18
N THR A 409 -9.68 22.79 -54.42
CA THR A 409 -10.60 23.91 -54.58
C THR A 409 -11.32 23.73 -55.91
N GLU A 410 -12.45 23.01 -55.92
CA GLU A 410 -13.44 23.21 -56.98
C GLU A 410 -14.01 24.62 -56.81
N ILE A 411 -13.41 25.57 -57.52
CA ILE A 411 -13.98 26.89 -57.74
C ILE A 411 -15.27 26.66 -58.55
N ARG A 412 -16.41 26.53 -57.87
CA ARG A 412 -17.71 26.76 -58.49
C ARG A 412 -17.71 28.22 -58.96
N GLY A 413 -17.58 28.42 -60.26
CA GLY A 413 -17.68 29.72 -60.91
C GLY A 413 -18.96 30.47 -60.51
N PRO A 414 -18.99 31.80 -60.68
CA PRO A 414 -20.10 32.62 -60.23
C PRO A 414 -21.41 32.09 -60.84
N ARG A 415 -22.36 31.72 -59.97
CA ARG A 415 -23.74 31.43 -60.38
C ARG A 415 -24.27 32.71 -61.03
N THR A 416 -24.49 32.65 -62.34
CA THR A 416 -25.35 33.61 -63.04
C THR A 416 -26.68 33.62 -62.29
N VAL A 417 -27.07 34.79 -61.80
CA VAL A 417 -28.38 34.99 -61.18
C VAL A 417 -29.41 34.77 -62.29
N GLU A 418 -30.10 33.64 -62.23
CA GLU A 418 -31.27 33.37 -63.06
C GLU A 418 -32.41 34.26 -62.57
N GLU A 419 -32.91 35.13 -63.46
CA GLU A 419 -34.04 36.02 -63.24
C GLU A 419 -35.26 35.24 -62.71
N ALA A 420 -35.88 35.75 -61.65
CA ALA A 420 -37.13 35.22 -61.13
C ALA A 420 -38.26 35.36 -62.17
N PRO A 421 -39.16 34.36 -62.35
CA PRO A 421 -40.31 34.52 -63.23
C PRO A 421 -41.31 35.50 -62.60
N GLY A 422 -41.76 36.48 -63.39
CA GLY A 422 -42.79 37.45 -63.02
C GLY A 422 -44.18 36.80 -62.82
N PRO A 423 -45.14 37.53 -62.21
CA PRO A 423 -46.41 36.96 -61.75
C PRO A 423 -47.36 36.65 -62.91
N GLU A 424 -48.03 35.49 -62.84
CA GLU A 424 -49.09 35.09 -63.76
C GLU A 424 -50.33 36.01 -63.67
N PRO A 425 -50.93 36.39 -64.80
CA PRO A 425 -52.18 37.15 -64.80
C PRO A 425 -53.38 36.21 -64.59
N ARG A 426 -54.22 36.57 -63.61
CA ARG A 426 -55.56 36.00 -63.41
C ARG A 426 -56.47 36.37 -64.58
N GLY A 427 -57.08 35.37 -65.21
CA GLY A 427 -58.23 35.54 -66.09
C GLY A 427 -59.40 34.66 -65.63
N THR A 428 -60.42 35.29 -65.07
CA THR A 428 -61.81 34.79 -64.96
C THR A 428 -62.56 35.12 -66.26
N PRO A 429 -63.69 34.48 -66.63
CA PRO A 429 -64.85 34.13 -65.78
C PRO A 429 -64.84 32.73 -65.19
#